data_AF-A0A9E5NHA4-F1
#
_entry.id   AF-A0A9E5NHA4-F1
#
_cell.length_a   1.000
_cell.length_b   1.000
_cell.length_c   1.000
_cell.angle_alpha   90.00
_cell.angle_beta   90.00
_cell.angle_gamma   90.00
#
_symmetry.space_group_name_H-M   'P 1'
#
loop_
_entity.id
_entity.type
_entity.pdbx_description
1 polymer ?
#
loop_
_entity_poly.entity_id
_entity_poly.type
_entity_poly.pdbx_seq_one_letter_code
_entity_poly.pdbx_strand_id
1 'polypeptide(L)'
;MQKLFQGMLKTDYQDVLRTIGHYVDEHGFTGIRLIETEDGLILQGRLGTGEVRGEKKTETYLLTVQDVRELMREAYTRRGKKL
;
A
#
# COMPACT_ATOMS: atom_id res chain seq x y z
N MET A 1 -3.11 21.93 -2.10
CA MET A 1 -3.02 20.56 -2.64
C MET A 1 -1.58 20.28 -3.05
N GLN A 2 -0.75 19.99 -2.06
CA GLN A 2 0.61 19.47 -2.28
C GLN A 2 0.46 18.00 -2.68
N LYS A 3 1.18 17.56 -3.72
CA LYS A 3 1.15 16.13 -4.08
C LYS A 3 1.98 15.37 -3.05
N LEU A 4 1.49 14.25 -2.51
CA LEU A 4 2.21 13.42 -1.54
C LEU A 4 3.64 13.05 -2.01
N PHE A 5 3.85 13.02 -3.33
CA PHE A 5 5.11 12.67 -3.99
C PHE A 5 5.84 13.86 -4.64
N GLN A 6 5.46 15.10 -4.33
CA GLN A 6 6.14 16.29 -4.87
C GLN A 6 7.58 16.35 -4.31
N GLY A 7 8.56 16.02 -5.14
CA GLY A 7 9.98 15.98 -4.75
C GLY A 7 10.60 14.58 -4.77
N MET A 8 9.82 13.51 -4.94
CA MET A 8 10.38 12.21 -5.32
C MET A 8 10.75 12.27 -6.81
N LEU A 9 12.03 12.53 -7.06
CA LEU A 9 12.66 12.57 -8.39
C LEU A 9 12.37 11.30 -9.18
N LYS A 10 11.27 11.29 -9.96
CA LYS A 10 10.99 10.31 -11.02
C LYS A 10 11.13 8.83 -10.62
N THR A 11 11.06 8.51 -9.33
CA THR A 11 11.03 7.13 -8.83
C THR A 11 9.57 6.74 -8.65
N ASP A 12 9.08 6.01 -9.63
CA ASP A 12 8.23 4.85 -9.46
C ASP A 12 7.05 4.98 -8.49
N TYR A 13 6.14 5.92 -8.73
CA TYR A 13 4.75 5.79 -8.26
C TYR A 13 4.19 4.39 -8.60
N GLN A 14 4.61 3.83 -9.74
CA GLN A 14 4.35 2.44 -10.10
C GLN A 14 4.97 1.42 -9.12
N ASP A 15 6.17 1.65 -8.59
CA ASP A 15 6.73 0.74 -7.59
C ASP A 15 6.09 0.91 -6.22
N VAL A 16 5.62 2.11 -5.87
CA VAL A 16 4.76 2.30 -4.70
C VAL A 16 3.51 1.43 -4.84
N LEU A 17 2.80 1.56 -5.97
CA LEU A 17 1.62 0.73 -6.23
C LEU A 17 1.94 -0.77 -6.28
N ARG A 18 3.08 -1.19 -6.85
CA ARG A 18 3.50 -2.61 -6.85
C ARG A 18 3.82 -3.10 -5.45
N THR A 19 4.43 -2.25 -4.61
CA THR A 19 4.78 -2.61 -3.23
C THR A 19 3.52 -2.74 -2.39
N ILE A 20 2.57 -1.81 -2.53
CA ILE A 20 1.26 -1.89 -1.88
C ILE A 20 0.47 -3.09 -2.39
N GLY A 21 0.48 -3.34 -3.70
CA GLY A 21 -0.18 -4.50 -4.29
C GLY A 21 0.38 -5.80 -3.73
N HIS A 22 1.70 -5.90 -3.61
CA HIS A 22 2.34 -7.05 -2.98
C HIS A 22 1.95 -7.21 -1.50
N TYR A 23 1.95 -6.12 -0.73
CA TYR A 23 1.49 -6.15 0.66
C TYR A 23 0.03 -6.63 0.77
N VAL A 24 -0.83 -6.13 -0.12
CA VAL A 24 -2.23 -6.54 -0.26
C VAL A 24 -2.37 -8.04 -0.54
N ASP A 25 -1.56 -8.56 -1.47
CA ASP A 25 -1.56 -9.97 -1.85
C ASP A 25 -1.09 -10.87 -0.70
N GLU A 26 0.00 -10.50 -0.01
CA GLU A 26 0.54 -11.25 1.14
C GLU A 26 -0.46 -11.35 2.29
N HIS A 27 -1.27 -10.32 2.50
CA HIS A 27 -2.27 -10.26 3.57
C HIS A 27 -3.66 -10.71 3.13
N GLY A 28 -3.85 -11.12 1.86
CA GLY A 28 -5.11 -11.65 1.34
C GLY A 28 -6.25 -10.62 1.28
N PHE A 29 -5.93 -9.33 1.15
CA PHE A 29 -6.94 -8.30 0.99
C PHE A 29 -7.64 -8.44 -0.38
N THR A 30 -8.94 -8.14 -0.41
CA THR A 30 -9.76 -8.11 -1.63
C THR A 30 -10.62 -6.85 -1.68
N GLY A 31 -11.07 -6.45 -2.87
CA GLY A 31 -11.94 -5.27 -3.02
C GLY A 31 -11.27 -3.98 -2.52
N ILE A 32 -10.03 -3.75 -2.98
CA ILE A 32 -9.16 -2.70 -2.48
C ILE A 32 -9.59 -1.32 -2.97
N ARG A 33 -9.46 -0.31 -2.11
CA ARG A 33 -9.52 1.11 -2.44
C ARG A 33 -8.28 1.79 -1.88
N LEU A 34 -7.64 2.62 -2.70
CA LEU A 34 -6.52 3.47 -2.30
C LEU A 34 -6.93 4.94 -2.44
N ILE A 35 -6.67 5.76 -1.42
CA ILE A 35 -6.94 7.20 -1.45
C ILE A 35 -5.66 7.94 -1.07
N GLU A 36 -5.22 8.87 -1.90
CA GLU A 36 -4.10 9.75 -1.58
C GLU A 36 -4.58 10.90 -0.70
N THR A 37 -3.85 11.16 0.39
CA THR A 37 -4.07 12.29 1.27
C THR A 37 -2.81 13.16 1.33
N GLU A 38 -2.77 14.18 2.18
CA GLU A 38 -1.54 14.93 2.43
C GLU A 38 -0.62 14.21 3.43
N ASP A 39 -1.18 13.30 4.25
CA ASP A 39 -0.45 12.56 5.29
C ASP A 39 0.06 11.18 4.83
N GLY A 40 -0.47 10.66 3.72
CA GLY A 40 -0.11 9.35 3.21
C GLY A 40 -1.08 8.76 2.20
N LEU A 41 -1.25 7.44 2.29
CA LEU A 41 -2.19 6.66 1.51
C LEU A 41 -3.16 5.94 2.44
N ILE A 42 -4.45 6.14 2.25
CA ILE A 42 -5.46 5.33 2.92
C ILE A 42 -5.69 4.07 2.08
N LEU A 43 -5.41 2.91 2.67
CA LEU A 43 -5.68 1.58 2.12
C LEU A 43 -6.93 1.01 2.78
N GLN A 44 -7.98 0.82 2.01
CA GLN A 44 -9.19 0.13 2.45
C GLN A 44 -9.32 -1.20 1.71
N GLY A 45 -9.60 -2.28 2.42
CA GLY A 45 -9.73 -3.61 1.83
C GLY A 45 -10.63 -4.52 2.66
N ARG A 46 -11.08 -5.60 2.05
CA ARG A 46 -11.85 -6.66 2.73
C ARG A 46 -10.95 -7.84 2.98
N LEU A 47 -10.91 -8.31 4.21
CA LEU A 47 -10.25 -9.57 4.56
C LEU A 47 -11.26 -10.70 4.44
N GLY A 48 -10.92 -11.72 3.64
CA GLY A 48 -11.69 -12.94 3.59
C GLY A 48 -11.37 -13.79 4.82
N THR A 49 -12.18 -13.73 5.87
CA THR A 49 -12.16 -14.79 6.88
C THR A 49 -12.76 -16.03 6.20
N GLY A 50 -12.06 -17.15 6.22
CA GLY A 50 -12.41 -18.38 5.48
C GLY A 50 -13.71 -19.07 5.90
N GLU A 51 -14.66 -18.36 6.50
CA GLU A 51 -15.94 -18.91 6.94
C GLU A 51 -17.05 -18.57 5.95
N VAL A 52 -17.69 -19.63 5.46
CA VAL A 52 -18.70 -19.74 4.38
C VAL A 52 -19.94 -18.83 4.56
N ARG A 53 -20.01 -18.00 5.61
CA ARG A 53 -21.14 -17.10 5.87
C ARG A 53 -20.84 -15.89 6.76
N GLY A 54 -19.57 -15.59 7.05
CA GLY A 54 -19.18 -14.51 7.97
C GLY A 54 -19.01 -13.16 7.26
N GLU A 55 -19.47 -12.09 7.90
CA GLU A 55 -19.45 -10.70 7.41
C GLU A 55 -18.09 -10.31 6.80
N LYS A 56 -18.10 -9.82 5.55
CA LYS A 56 -16.89 -9.27 4.91
C LYS A 56 -16.48 -7.98 5.63
N LYS A 57 -15.64 -8.10 6.66
CA LYS A 57 -15.14 -6.95 7.41
C LYS A 57 -14.27 -6.10 6.51
N THR A 58 -14.68 -4.85 6.33
CA THR A 58 -13.87 -3.86 5.61
C THR A 58 -12.94 -3.21 6.63
N GLU A 59 -11.64 -3.28 6.36
CA GLU A 59 -10.61 -2.67 7.19
C GLU A 59 -10.01 -1.48 6.45
N THR A 60 -9.58 -0.47 7.20
CA THR A 60 -9.04 0.78 6.67
C THR A 60 -7.77 1.13 7.43
N TYR A 61 -6.68 1.34 6.69
CA TYR A 61 -5.35 1.62 7.18
C TYR A 61 -4.88 2.96 6.62
N LEU A 62 -4.20 3.77 7.43
CA LEU A 62 -3.43 4.89 6.94
C LEU A 62 -1.97 4.45 6.85
N LEU A 63 -1.45 4.38 5.63
CA LEU A 63 -0.04 4.23 5.35
C LEU A 63 0.57 5.62 5.28
N THR A 64 1.27 6.04 6.33
CA THR A 64 1.93 7.34 6.35
C THR A 64 3.02 7.41 5.29
N VAL A 65 3.48 8.62 4.96
CA VAL A 65 4.64 8.81 4.08
C VAL A 65 5.85 7.99 4.55
N GLN A 66 6.06 7.87 5.87
CA GLN A 66 7.16 7.10 6.42
C GLN A 66 6.99 5.58 6.17
N ASP A 67 5.79 5.05 6.40
CA ASP A 67 5.48 3.63 6.17
C ASP A 67 5.69 3.26 4.69
N VAL A 68 5.24 4.12 3.77
CA VAL A 68 5.45 3.92 2.33
C VAL A 68 6.94 3.88 1.98
N ARG A 69 7.76 4.72 2.62
CA ARG A 69 9.22 4.72 2.39
C ARG A 69 9.91 3.47 2.95
N GLU A 70 9.40 2.92 4.05
CA GLU A 70 9.89 1.67 4.63
C GLU A 70 9.52 0.48 3.76
N LEU A 71 8.26 0.35 3.38
CA LEU A 71 7.78 -0.67 2.44
C LEU A 71 8.57 -0.66 1.13
N MET A 72 8.86 0.53 0.59
CA MET A 72 9.67 0.66 -0.63
C MET A 72 11.11 0.16 -0.41
N ARG A 73 11.76 0.54 0.71
CA ARG A 73 13.12 0.06 1.03
C ARG A 73 13.19 -1.47 1.11
N GLU A 74 12.18 -2.09 1.71
CA GLU A 74 12.07 -3.54 1.77
C GLU A 74 11.88 -4.17 0.39
N ALA A 75 10.98 -3.60 -0.43
CA ALA A 75 10.74 -4.07 -1.79
C ALA A 75 11.99 -3.98 -2.68
N TYR A 76 12.79 -2.90 -2.56
CA TYR A 76 14.06 -2.75 -3.27
C TYR A 76 15.11 -3.76 -2.82
N THR A 77 15.22 -3.97 -1.51
CA THR A 77 16.12 -4.97 -0.92
C THR A 77 15.78 -6.37 -1.43
N ARG A 78 14.50 -6.72 -1.50
CA ARG A 78 14.04 -8.00 -2.05
C ARG A 78 14.32 -8.15 -3.54
N ARG A 79 14.24 -7.07 -4.33
CA ARG A 79 14.53 -7.08 -5.78
C ARG A 79 16.04 -7.05 -6.09
N GLY A 80 16.90 -6.90 -5.08
CA GLY A 80 18.36 -6.78 -5.27
C GLY A 80 18.79 -5.49 -5.99
N LYS A 81 17.88 -4.53 -6.18
CA LYS A 81 18.20 -3.20 -6.71
C LYS A 81 18.48 -2.26 -5.54
N LYS A 82 19.65 -1.62 -5.53
CA LYS A 82 19.91 -0.51 -4.60
C LYS A 82 19.09 0.72 -5.03
N LEU A 83 18.47 1.37 -4.03
CA LEU A 83 17.83 2.69 -4.14
C LEU A 83 18.82 3.76 -4.62
#